data_AF-A0A3M6CK27-F1
#
_entry.id   AF-A0A3M6CK27-F1
#
_cell.length_a   1.000
_cell.length_b   1.000
_cell.length_c   1.000
_cell.angle_alpha   90.00
_cell.angle_beta   90.00
_cell.angle_gamma   90.00
#
_symmetry.space_group_name_H-M   'P 1'
#
loop_
_entity.id
_entity.type
_entity.pdbx_description
1 polymer ?
#
loop_
_entity_poly.entity_id
_entity_poly.type
_entity_poly.pdbx_seq_one_letter_code
_entity_poly.pdbx_strand_id
1 'polypeptide(L)'
;MRTVYRPDPGSYNGKASLVLVDDPQLDALDNQLEQASSAAGWQQLLPQLALWQGPGNHFSVLKAPDVYSLAAWWYDGLTIGVEETQ
;
A
#
# COMPACT_ATOMS: atom_id res chain seq x y z
N MET A 1 -25.06 17.33 5.16
CA MET A 1 -24.77 16.59 3.91
C MET A 1 -23.33 16.12 3.96
N ARG A 2 -23.03 14.87 3.58
CA ARG A 2 -21.65 14.38 3.38
C ARG A 2 -21.40 14.38 1.87
N THR A 3 -20.37 15.07 1.41
CA THR A 3 -19.92 15.00 0.02
C THR A 3 -19.27 13.64 -0.20
N VAL A 4 -19.68 12.91 -1.24
CA VAL A 4 -19.04 11.64 -1.61
C VAL A 4 -17.73 11.95 -2.31
N TYR A 5 -16.61 11.45 -1.78
CA TYR A 5 -15.31 11.55 -2.43
C TYR A 5 -15.30 10.67 -3.70
N ARG A 6 -15.00 11.28 -4.84
CA ARG A 6 -14.86 10.61 -6.14
C ARG A 6 -13.57 11.12 -6.77
N PRO A 7 -12.43 10.41 -6.59
CA PRO A 7 -11.19 10.80 -7.22
C PRO A 7 -11.27 10.59 -8.74
N ASP A 8 -10.73 11.54 -9.50
CA ASP A 8 -10.56 11.38 -10.95
C ASP A 8 -9.35 10.49 -11.23
N PRO A 9 -9.49 9.39 -12.01
CA PRO A 9 -8.37 8.52 -12.38
C PRO A 9 -7.26 9.29 -13.09
N GLY A 10 -6.00 9.04 -12.72
CA GLY A 10 -4.83 9.70 -13.34
C GLY A 10 -4.61 11.16 -12.96
N SER A 11 -5.43 11.73 -12.07
CA SER A 11 -5.23 13.09 -11.54
C SER A 11 -3.95 13.22 -10.70
N TYR A 12 -3.54 12.15 -10.01
CA TYR A 12 -2.30 12.07 -9.27
C TYR A 12 -1.29 11.17 -9.98
N ASN A 13 -0.19 11.78 -10.45
CA ASN A 13 0.90 11.09 -11.15
C ASN A 13 2.17 10.96 -10.29
N GLY A 14 2.09 11.33 -9.01
CA GLY A 14 3.22 11.18 -8.08
C GLY A 14 3.45 9.72 -7.71
N LYS A 15 4.57 9.45 -7.02
CA LYS A 15 4.82 8.15 -6.40
C LYS A 15 3.76 7.90 -5.33
N ALA A 16 3.18 6.72 -5.35
CA ALA A 16 2.26 6.23 -4.32
C ALA A 16 2.57 4.77 -4.07
N SER A 17 2.39 4.35 -2.82
CA SER A 17 2.56 2.97 -2.44
C SER A 17 1.42 2.52 -1.55
N LEU A 18 0.96 1.29 -1.77
CA LEU A 18 -0.09 0.65 -1.00
C LEU A 18 0.52 -0.44 -0.11
N VAL A 19 0.31 -0.27 1.19
CA VAL A 19 0.69 -1.24 2.22
C VAL A 19 -0.49 -2.18 2.45
N LEU A 20 -0.29 -3.45 2.16
CA LEU A 20 -1.22 -4.55 2.35
C LEU A 20 -0.77 -5.35 3.57
N VAL A 21 -1.67 -5.55 4.53
CA VAL A 21 -1.43 -6.31 5.77
C VAL A 21 -2.64 -7.18 6.05
N ASP A 22 -2.46 -8.20 6.86
CA ASP A 22 -3.53 -9.15 7.14
C ASP A 22 -4.59 -8.55 8.07
N ASP A 23 -5.84 -8.91 7.83
CA ASP A 23 -6.93 -8.80 8.78
C ASP A 23 -6.96 -10.09 9.63
N PRO A 24 -6.77 -10.00 10.96
CA PRO A 24 -6.79 -11.16 11.84
C PRO A 24 -8.18 -11.82 11.98
N GLN A 25 -9.25 -11.19 11.48
CA GLN A 25 -10.60 -11.75 11.46
C GLN A 25 -10.85 -12.66 10.25
N LEU A 26 -9.97 -12.62 9.25
CA LEU A 26 -10.07 -13.39 8.01
C LEU A 26 -9.09 -14.56 8.03
N ASP A 27 -9.41 -15.61 7.29
CA ASP A 27 -8.42 -16.64 6.99
C ASP A 27 -7.42 -16.16 5.92
N ALA A 28 -6.44 -17.00 5.60
CA ALA A 28 -5.39 -16.63 4.65
C ALA A 28 -5.91 -16.43 3.22
N LEU A 29 -6.92 -17.21 2.80
CA LEU A 29 -7.48 -17.11 1.46
C LEU A 29 -8.31 -15.83 1.33
N ASP A 30 -9.15 -15.55 2.33
CA ASP A 30 -9.97 -14.35 2.37
C ASP A 30 -9.09 -13.09 2.45
N ASN A 31 -8.01 -13.11 3.23
CA ASN A 31 -7.00 -12.03 3.23
C ASN A 31 -6.42 -11.79 1.84
N GLN A 32 -5.99 -12.87 1.16
CA GLN A 32 -5.40 -12.75 -0.18
C GLN A 32 -6.39 -12.17 -1.19
N LEU A 33 -7.67 -12.56 -1.12
CA LEU A 33 -8.71 -12.05 -2.01
C LEU A 33 -9.02 -10.57 -1.75
N GLU A 34 -9.17 -10.18 -0.50
CA GLU A 34 -9.42 -8.78 -0.13
C GLU A 34 -8.25 -7.86 -0.48
N GLN A 35 -7.02 -8.32 -0.27
CA GLN A 35 -5.81 -7.58 -0.65
C GLN A 35 -5.70 -7.44 -2.18
N ALA A 36 -6.00 -8.50 -2.95
CA ALA A 36 -6.00 -8.45 -4.41
C ALA A 36 -7.10 -7.50 -4.95
N SER A 37 -8.29 -7.56 -4.37
CA SER A 37 -9.41 -6.67 -4.71
C SER A 37 -9.06 -5.20 -4.42
N SER A 38 -8.48 -4.93 -3.26
CA SER A 38 -8.02 -3.60 -2.86
C SER A 38 -6.94 -3.07 -3.81
N ALA A 39 -5.93 -3.89 -4.12
CA ALA A 39 -4.86 -3.52 -5.05
C ALA A 39 -5.42 -3.16 -6.44
N ALA A 40 -6.31 -3.99 -6.99
CA ALA A 40 -6.94 -3.74 -8.28
C ALA A 40 -7.73 -2.43 -8.29
N GLY A 41 -8.51 -2.15 -7.24
CA GLY A 41 -9.27 -0.90 -7.11
C GLY A 41 -8.38 0.35 -7.07
N TRP A 42 -7.28 0.31 -6.33
CA TRP A 42 -6.33 1.42 -6.27
C TRP A 42 -5.53 1.59 -7.57
N GLN A 43 -5.15 0.50 -8.24
CA GLN A 43 -4.42 0.54 -9.51
C GLN A 43 -5.23 1.15 -10.65
N GLN A 44 -6.57 1.09 -10.60
CA GLN A 44 -7.42 1.80 -11.56
C GLN A 44 -7.29 3.32 -11.45
N LEU A 45 -7.03 3.85 -10.25
CA LEU A 45 -6.85 5.29 -10.01
C LEU A 45 -5.38 5.71 -10.18
N LEU A 46 -4.46 4.82 -9.80
CA LEU A 46 -3.02 5.03 -9.71
C LEU A 46 -2.27 3.86 -10.37
N PRO A 47 -2.12 3.85 -11.70
CA PRO A 47 -1.45 2.75 -12.41
C PRO A 47 0.01 2.51 -11.96
N GLN A 48 0.66 3.54 -11.44
CA GLN A 48 2.05 3.53 -10.95
C GLN A 48 2.19 3.10 -9.48
N LEU A 49 1.12 2.57 -8.87
CA LEU A 49 1.10 2.19 -7.46
C LEU A 49 2.08 1.05 -7.16
N ALA A 50 3.04 1.30 -6.28
CA ALA A 50 3.89 0.25 -5.73
C ALA A 50 3.15 -0.50 -4.63
N LEU A 51 3.15 -1.84 -4.68
CA LEU A 51 2.50 -2.67 -3.67
C LEU A 51 3.55 -3.24 -2.73
N TRP A 52 3.22 -3.30 -1.44
CA TRP A 52 4.03 -4.01 -0.45
C TRP A 52 3.14 -4.79 0.51
N GLN A 53 3.47 -6.07 0.68
CA GLN A 53 2.84 -6.95 1.66
C GLN A 53 3.71 -6.99 2.91
N GLY A 54 3.14 -6.54 4.02
CA GLY A 54 3.83 -6.36 5.28
C GLY A 54 3.32 -7.30 6.38
N PRO A 55 4.11 -7.51 7.44
CA PRO A 55 3.66 -8.24 8.61
C PRO A 55 2.65 -7.42 9.42
N GLY A 56 1.93 -8.13 10.29
CA GLY A 56 0.99 -7.52 11.22
C GLY A 56 -0.37 -7.27 10.60
N ASN A 57 -1.09 -6.32 11.19
CA ASN A 57 -2.42 -5.91 10.76
C ASN A 57 -2.53 -4.38 10.73
N HIS A 58 -3.72 -3.88 10.37
CA HIS A 58 -4.00 -2.45 10.27
C HIS A 58 -3.55 -1.63 11.50
N PHE A 59 -3.54 -2.22 12.70
CA PHE A 59 -3.11 -1.56 13.93
C PHE A 59 -1.66 -1.82 14.31
N SER A 60 -1.14 -3.03 14.05
CA SER A 60 0.21 -3.42 14.49
C SER A 60 1.30 -2.99 13.53
N VAL A 61 1.00 -2.77 12.24
CA VAL A 61 1.99 -2.38 11.22
C VAL A 61 2.75 -1.09 11.57
N LEU A 62 2.14 -0.20 12.36
CA LEU A 62 2.75 1.05 12.83
C LEU A 62 3.45 0.91 14.20
N LYS A 63 3.59 -0.31 14.73
CA LYS A 63 4.19 -0.60 16.04
C LYS A 63 5.35 -1.58 15.89
N ALA A 64 6.25 -1.57 16.86
CA ALA A 64 7.30 -2.59 16.91
C ALA A 64 6.68 -3.98 17.17
N PRO A 65 7.19 -5.05 16.51
CA PRO A 65 8.33 -5.03 15.58
C PRO A 65 7.98 -4.68 14.12
N ASP A 66 6.71 -4.76 13.70
CA ASP A 66 6.28 -4.65 12.30
C ASP A 66 6.70 -3.34 11.61
N VAL A 67 6.73 -2.24 12.36
CA VAL A 67 7.14 -0.92 11.87
C VAL A 67 8.56 -0.90 11.31
N TYR A 68 9.44 -1.78 11.77
CA TYR A 68 10.81 -1.85 11.26
C TYR A 68 10.83 -2.41 9.84
N SER A 69 10.00 -3.41 9.54
CA SER A 69 9.87 -3.96 8.18
C SER A 69 9.28 -2.92 7.23
N LEU A 70 8.26 -2.17 7.68
CA LEU A 70 7.68 -1.06 6.91
C LEU A 70 8.72 0.03 6.62
N ALA A 71 9.46 0.47 7.64
CA ALA A 71 10.49 1.50 7.49
C ALA A 71 11.63 1.06 6.57
N ALA A 72 12.09 -0.19 6.69
CA ALA A 72 13.14 -0.74 5.85
C ALA A 72 12.72 -0.77 4.37
N TRP A 73 11.52 -1.27 4.09
CA TRP A 73 10.98 -1.26 2.72
C TRP A 73 10.80 0.16 2.17
N TRP A 74 10.28 1.08 2.97
CA TRP A 74 10.10 2.47 2.54
C TRP A 74 11.44 3.12 2.19
N TYR A 75 12.48 2.87 2.99
CA TYR A 75 13.81 3.41 2.74
C TYR A 75 14.42 2.86 1.44
N ASP A 76 14.27 1.56 1.18
CA ASP A 76 14.70 0.92 -0.07
C ASP A 76 13.99 1.52 -1.32
N GLY A 77 12.69 1.76 -1.21
CA GLY A 77 11.91 2.41 -2.27
C GLY A 77 12.31 3.87 -2.53
N LEU A 78 12.86 4.57 -1.54
CA LEU A 78 13.44 5.91 -1.71
C LEU A 78 14.80 5.85 -2.42
N THR A 79 15.64 4.87 -2.12
CA THR A 79 16.98 4.77 -2.71
C THR A 79 16.95 4.50 -4.21
N ILE A 80 16.00 3.69 -4.69
CA ILE A 80 15.81 3.43 -6.14
C ILE A 80 15.43 4.71 -6.90
N GLY A 81 14.81 5.70 -6.23
CA GLY A 81 14.45 6.97 -6.86
C GLY A 81 15.59 7.98 -7.03
N VAL A 82 16.76 7.75 -6.42
CA VAL A 82 17.91 8.67 -6.47
C VAL A 82 18.91 8.28 -7.56
N GLU A 83 18.97 6.99 -7.93
CA GLU A 83 19.94 6.47 -8.90
C GLU A 83 19.55 6.68 -10.38
N GLU A 84 18.32 7.11 -10.68
CA GLU A 84 17.87 7.39 -12.07
C GLU A 84 18.16 8.84 -12.55
N THR A 85 18.92 9.62 -11.79
CA THR A 85 19.43 10.93 -12.20
C THR A 85 20.96 10.94 -12.18
N GLN A 86 21.58 10.30 -13.17
CA GLN A 86 22.99 10.55 -13.49
C GLN A 86 23.29 10.40 -14.98
#